data_AF-A0A5T0P5Q3-F1
#
_entry.id   AF-A0A5T0P5Q3-F1
#
_cell.length_a   1.000
_cell.length_b   1.000
_cell.length_c   1.000
_cell.angle_alpha   90.00
_cell.angle_beta   90.00
_cell.angle_gamma   90.00
#
_symmetry.space_group_name_H-M   'P 1'
#
loop_
_entity.id
_entity.type
_entity.pdbx_description
1 polymer ?
#
loop_
_entity_poly.entity_id
_entity_poly.type
_entity_poly.pdbx_seq_one_letter_code
_entity_poly.pdbx_strand_id
1 'polypeptide(L)'
;MLNTYNDKYLLYPVLYFYGFGNGILFKALLQNKNHQHIVVFEKDIEIIWIMFHILDFSNELQSARLMVLQTSSLDIEFFSNFCSSKPFFQFSRIYFLELMSHYYERFHEDILGLNKKLAENFKNIILRNGNDPLDALQGIEQFVYNLPSMITHPSYKELLSKRKNLSDTAIIVSTGPSLTKQLPLLKKYANKATIFCADSSYPILAKHGIKPDYVCMLERTEITAEFFNHDFGEFDKDIVFVCAGVVHPKAIEYLKDRNLVITQKVLAFPYYINLKDFSYAAVGFSVAHTLSYLATYLSHKNIIFIGQDLAYAENGNSHPDDYQNSANYESQMYEHILTEAYGGKKEIKTHEVWIFFKQILEAMIIKYHITTYNCTEGGARIEGTIEKPFLWACENLLHKDLNKPFEKLEPLSLNKQNEFLLKAYYKVYQSIKHCRDFSKILSNDFKKIQSIYLSLNEKEEDINWAIRKIDEFKNKLENIKQMQDLYEILQPLRTQFELNLARIYVLNPKTKEDAFNKSILWIKEHLEFMELVYGHIKAQENALIKNILPLEEKLKERKLDKWMERVRR
;
A
#
# COMPACT_ATOMS: atom_id res chain seq x y z
N MET A 1 5.78 -36.09 -18.74
CA MET A 1 5.06 -34.98 -18.08
C MET A 1 4.44 -35.41 -16.75
N LEU A 2 3.43 -36.31 -16.70
CA LEU A 2 2.73 -36.66 -15.45
C LEU A 2 3.65 -37.16 -14.30
N ASN A 3 4.64 -38.02 -14.58
CA ASN A 3 5.59 -38.49 -13.56
C ASN A 3 6.36 -37.34 -12.91
N THR A 4 6.80 -36.36 -13.70
CA THR A 4 7.48 -35.15 -13.20
C THR A 4 6.59 -34.36 -12.25
N TYR A 5 5.29 -34.25 -12.53
CA TYR A 5 4.35 -33.55 -11.65
C TYR A 5 4.05 -34.30 -10.36
N ASN A 6 3.84 -35.61 -10.45
CA ASN A 6 3.65 -36.46 -9.27
C ASN A 6 4.92 -36.54 -8.42
N ASP A 7 6.10 -36.31 -9.01
CA ASP A 7 7.37 -36.30 -8.30
C ASP A 7 7.68 -34.92 -7.68
N LYS A 8 7.81 -33.88 -8.50
CA LYS A 8 8.30 -32.55 -8.10
C LYS A 8 7.20 -31.66 -7.53
N TYR A 9 5.98 -31.77 -8.06
CA TYR A 9 4.91 -30.80 -7.80
C TYR A 9 3.79 -31.37 -6.92
N LEU A 10 3.93 -32.58 -6.38
CA LEU A 10 2.87 -33.29 -5.62
C LEU A 10 2.15 -32.44 -4.57
N LEU A 11 2.86 -31.57 -3.85
CA LEU A 11 2.30 -30.78 -2.76
C LEU A 11 2.03 -29.31 -3.14
N TYR A 12 2.15 -28.95 -4.41
CA TYR A 12 1.87 -27.58 -4.88
C TYR A 12 0.36 -27.32 -4.87
N PRO A 13 -0.13 -26.31 -4.13
CA PRO A 13 -1.56 -26.02 -4.12
C PRO A 13 -2.06 -25.37 -5.40
N VAL A 14 -1.18 -24.65 -6.10
CA VAL A 14 -1.50 -23.99 -7.37
C VAL A 14 -0.50 -24.38 -8.44
N LEU A 15 -1.00 -24.73 -9.62
CA LEU A 15 -0.20 -24.95 -10.84
C LEU A 15 -0.68 -23.98 -11.93
N TYR A 16 0.24 -23.42 -12.71
CA TYR A 16 -0.09 -22.50 -13.79
C TYR A 16 0.43 -23.03 -15.13
N PHE A 17 -0.43 -23.01 -16.14
CA PHE A 17 -0.15 -23.49 -17.47
C PHE A 17 -0.55 -22.47 -18.52
N TYR A 18 0.22 -22.42 -19.60
CA TYR A 18 -0.19 -21.81 -20.86
C TYR A 18 -0.55 -22.92 -21.85
N GLY A 19 -1.79 -22.87 -22.32
CA GLY A 19 -2.39 -23.83 -23.23
C GLY A 19 -3.21 -24.90 -22.53
N PHE A 20 -4.40 -25.17 -23.05
CA PHE A 20 -5.29 -26.22 -22.56
C PHE A 20 -4.97 -27.58 -23.17
N GLY A 21 -4.57 -27.57 -24.44
CA GLY A 21 -4.29 -28.78 -25.21
C GLY A 21 -5.51 -29.70 -25.25
N ASN A 22 -5.31 -30.99 -24.98
CA ASN A 22 -6.40 -31.96 -24.93
C ASN A 22 -7.05 -32.11 -23.54
N GLY A 23 -6.61 -31.34 -22.54
CA GLY A 23 -7.16 -31.35 -21.17
C GLY A 23 -6.90 -32.61 -20.34
N ILE A 24 -6.47 -33.74 -20.93
CA ILE A 24 -6.31 -35.03 -20.23
C ILE A 24 -5.32 -34.92 -19.06
N LEU A 25 -4.25 -34.13 -19.22
CA LEU A 25 -3.29 -33.88 -18.15
C LEU A 25 -3.97 -33.28 -16.92
N PHE A 26 -4.86 -32.29 -17.09
CA PHE A 26 -5.51 -31.63 -15.96
C PHE A 26 -6.47 -32.57 -15.23
N LYS A 27 -7.17 -33.46 -15.96
CA LYS A 27 -7.95 -34.53 -15.32
C LYS A 27 -7.10 -35.43 -14.43
N ALA A 28 -5.91 -35.82 -14.92
CA ALA A 28 -4.99 -36.66 -14.17
C ALA A 28 -4.40 -35.92 -12.95
N LEU A 29 -3.95 -34.68 -13.13
CA LEU A 29 -3.40 -33.86 -12.04
C LEU A 29 -4.47 -33.61 -10.97
N LEU A 30 -5.71 -33.29 -11.34
CA LEU A 30 -6.77 -32.97 -10.38
C LEU A 30 -7.24 -34.17 -9.53
N GLN A 31 -6.80 -35.39 -9.82
CA GLN A 31 -6.95 -36.53 -8.90
C GLN A 31 -6.17 -36.29 -7.60
N ASN A 32 -5.09 -35.52 -7.64
CA ASN A 32 -4.35 -35.11 -6.46
C ASN A 32 -5.10 -34.01 -5.70
N LYS A 33 -5.56 -34.32 -4.49
CA LYS A 33 -6.31 -33.37 -3.64
C LYS A 33 -5.47 -32.19 -3.13
N ASN A 34 -4.14 -32.30 -3.16
CA ASN A 34 -3.27 -31.20 -2.78
C ASN A 34 -3.31 -30.05 -3.78
N HIS A 35 -3.61 -30.32 -5.06
CA HIS A 35 -3.84 -29.28 -6.06
C HIS A 35 -5.21 -28.65 -5.83
N GLN A 36 -5.20 -27.48 -5.19
CA GLN A 36 -6.39 -26.67 -4.94
C GLN A 36 -6.86 -26.00 -6.24
N HIS A 37 -5.92 -25.46 -7.03
CA HIS A 37 -6.22 -24.83 -8.32
C HIS A 37 -5.19 -25.22 -9.39
N ILE A 38 -5.68 -25.53 -10.58
CA ILE A 38 -4.90 -25.53 -11.83
C ILE A 38 -5.42 -24.39 -12.68
N VAL A 39 -4.57 -23.42 -12.96
CA VAL A 39 -4.88 -22.22 -13.74
C VAL A 39 -4.28 -22.37 -15.12
N VAL A 40 -5.15 -22.35 -16.13
CA VAL A 40 -4.78 -22.58 -17.52
C VAL A 40 -5.15 -21.35 -18.33
N PHE A 41 -4.13 -20.73 -18.91
CA PHE A 41 -4.29 -19.61 -19.80
C PHE A 41 -4.36 -20.11 -21.24
N GLU A 42 -5.49 -19.91 -21.91
CA GLU A 42 -5.69 -20.37 -23.29
C GLU A 42 -6.01 -19.18 -24.19
N LYS A 43 -5.25 -19.03 -25.27
CA LYS A 43 -5.48 -17.96 -26.25
C LYS A 43 -6.52 -18.37 -27.29
N ASP A 44 -6.51 -19.63 -27.69
CA ASP A 44 -7.37 -20.17 -28.72
C ASP A 44 -8.61 -20.83 -28.10
N ILE A 45 -9.72 -20.08 -28.06
CA ILE A 45 -10.96 -20.53 -27.45
C ILE A 45 -11.58 -21.74 -28.18
N GLU A 46 -11.23 -21.98 -29.44
CA GLU A 46 -11.72 -23.14 -30.19
C GLU A 46 -11.22 -24.44 -29.57
N ILE A 47 -9.98 -24.46 -29.04
CA ILE A 47 -9.43 -25.62 -28.33
C ILE A 47 -10.29 -25.96 -27.11
N ILE A 48 -10.69 -24.96 -26.33
CA ILE A 48 -11.58 -25.14 -25.17
C ILE A 48 -12.93 -25.69 -25.62
N TRP A 49 -13.51 -25.07 -26.66
CA TRP A 49 -14.81 -25.47 -27.19
C TRP A 49 -14.81 -26.93 -27.61
N ILE A 50 -13.84 -27.36 -28.43
CA ILE A 50 -13.77 -28.76 -28.90
C ILE A 50 -13.58 -29.71 -27.70
N MET A 51 -12.67 -29.40 -26.78
CA MET A 51 -12.36 -30.33 -25.69
C MET A 51 -13.52 -30.48 -24.70
N PHE A 52 -14.30 -29.44 -24.44
CA PHE A 52 -15.47 -29.55 -23.57
C PHE A 52 -16.64 -30.33 -24.20
N HIS A 53 -16.65 -30.52 -25.52
CA HIS A 53 -17.58 -31.46 -26.18
C HIS A 53 -17.12 -32.93 -26.07
N ILE A 54 -15.82 -33.17 -25.84
CA ILE A 54 -15.22 -34.51 -25.79
C ILE A 54 -15.09 -35.01 -24.35
N LEU A 55 -14.69 -34.14 -23.43
CA LEU A 55 -14.41 -34.46 -22.02
C LEU A 55 -15.23 -33.55 -21.11
N ASP A 56 -15.94 -34.17 -20.16
CA ASP A 56 -16.71 -33.44 -19.15
C ASP A 56 -15.78 -32.90 -18.05
N PHE A 57 -15.64 -31.57 -17.94
CA PHE A 57 -14.91 -30.87 -16.87
C PHE A 57 -15.82 -30.18 -15.84
N SER A 58 -17.12 -30.48 -15.84
CA SER A 58 -18.12 -29.77 -15.04
C SER A 58 -17.77 -29.68 -13.56
N ASN A 59 -17.33 -30.80 -12.97
CA ASN A 59 -16.97 -30.85 -11.55
C ASN A 59 -15.75 -29.98 -11.21
N GLU A 60 -14.70 -30.05 -12.04
CA GLU A 60 -13.46 -29.30 -11.83
C GLU A 60 -13.67 -27.79 -12.00
N LEU A 61 -14.51 -27.38 -12.96
CA LEU A 61 -14.86 -25.99 -13.19
C LEU A 61 -15.79 -25.44 -12.10
N GLN A 62 -16.84 -26.18 -11.72
CA GLN A 62 -17.78 -25.77 -10.67
C GLN A 62 -17.11 -25.63 -9.30
N SER A 63 -16.14 -26.49 -8.99
CA SER A 63 -15.35 -26.40 -7.76
C SER A 63 -14.21 -25.39 -7.83
N ALA A 64 -14.05 -24.70 -8.97
CA ALA A 64 -12.93 -23.81 -9.28
C ALA A 64 -11.54 -24.46 -9.16
N ARG A 65 -11.46 -25.80 -9.10
CA ARG A 65 -10.18 -26.53 -9.08
C ARG A 65 -9.48 -26.46 -10.44
N LEU A 66 -10.23 -26.28 -11.52
CA LEU A 66 -9.73 -25.90 -12.83
C LEU A 66 -10.24 -24.49 -13.17
N MET A 67 -9.32 -23.60 -13.52
CA MET A 67 -9.63 -22.27 -14.02
C MET A 67 -9.09 -22.16 -15.44
N VAL A 68 -9.95 -21.89 -16.42
CA VAL A 68 -9.56 -21.68 -17.81
C VAL A 68 -9.79 -20.22 -18.15
N LEU A 69 -8.72 -19.50 -18.49
CA LEU A 69 -8.70 -18.05 -18.63
C LEU A 69 -8.24 -17.66 -20.03
N GLN A 70 -9.04 -16.83 -20.71
CA GLN A 70 -8.67 -16.31 -22.02
C GLN A 70 -7.69 -15.14 -21.87
N THR A 71 -6.51 -15.21 -22.46
CA THR A 71 -5.45 -14.22 -22.20
C THR A 71 -5.82 -12.80 -22.61
N SER A 72 -6.59 -12.65 -23.70
CA SER A 72 -7.03 -11.35 -24.22
C SER A 72 -8.14 -10.67 -23.39
N SER A 73 -8.81 -11.40 -22.48
CA SER A 73 -9.89 -10.84 -21.66
C SER A 73 -9.42 -10.39 -20.28
N LEU A 74 -8.14 -10.55 -19.95
CA LEU A 74 -7.61 -10.24 -18.62
C LEU A 74 -7.14 -8.79 -18.56
N ASP A 75 -7.81 -8.02 -17.71
CA ASP A 75 -7.47 -6.64 -17.42
C ASP A 75 -6.63 -6.50 -16.13
N ILE A 76 -6.27 -5.26 -15.81
CA ILE A 76 -5.45 -4.92 -14.63
C ILE A 76 -6.18 -5.29 -13.33
N GLU A 77 -7.50 -5.14 -13.28
CA GLU A 77 -8.30 -5.46 -12.10
C GLU A 77 -8.28 -6.97 -11.82
N PHE A 78 -8.42 -7.79 -12.87
CA PHE A 78 -8.27 -9.24 -12.76
C PHE A 78 -6.94 -9.62 -12.13
N PHE A 79 -5.81 -9.15 -12.67
CA PHE A 79 -4.50 -9.51 -12.14
C PHE A 79 -4.31 -9.07 -10.69
N SER A 80 -4.77 -7.86 -10.34
CA SER A 80 -4.70 -7.35 -8.97
C SER A 80 -5.49 -8.24 -7.98
N ASN A 81 -6.73 -8.59 -8.34
CA ASN A 81 -7.60 -9.42 -7.51
C ASN A 81 -7.08 -10.86 -7.43
N PHE A 82 -6.69 -11.44 -8.56
CA PHE A 82 -6.16 -12.79 -8.67
C PHE A 82 -4.88 -12.94 -7.83
N CYS A 83 -3.87 -12.09 -8.05
CA CYS A 83 -2.59 -12.17 -7.35
C CYS A 83 -2.66 -11.82 -5.86
N SER A 84 -3.74 -11.18 -5.38
CA SER A 84 -3.94 -10.86 -3.96
C SER A 84 -4.81 -11.84 -3.19
N SER A 85 -5.48 -12.75 -3.89
CA SER A 85 -6.35 -13.76 -3.27
C SER A 85 -5.58 -14.99 -2.78
N LYS A 86 -6.07 -15.62 -1.70
CA LYS A 86 -5.57 -16.94 -1.27
C LYS A 86 -6.18 -18.03 -2.18
N PRO A 87 -5.43 -19.10 -2.53
CA PRO A 87 -4.05 -19.37 -2.13
C PRO A 87 -2.98 -18.73 -3.03
N PHE A 88 -3.33 -18.12 -4.16
CA PHE A 88 -2.39 -17.59 -5.16
C PHE A 88 -1.30 -16.70 -4.56
N PHE A 89 -1.69 -15.75 -3.70
CA PHE A 89 -0.73 -14.87 -3.02
C PHE A 89 0.26 -15.63 -2.15
N GLN A 90 -0.21 -16.58 -1.32
CA GLN A 90 0.62 -17.31 -0.35
C GLN A 90 1.70 -18.16 -1.04
N PHE A 91 1.41 -18.67 -2.25
CA PHE A 91 2.32 -19.49 -3.04
C PHE A 91 3.00 -18.70 -4.19
N SER A 92 2.95 -17.37 -4.16
CA SER A 92 3.53 -16.53 -5.22
C SER A 92 5.04 -16.69 -5.39
N ARG A 93 5.80 -16.99 -4.31
CA ARG A 93 7.26 -17.22 -4.37
C ARG A 93 7.68 -18.52 -5.07
N ILE A 94 6.74 -19.43 -5.29
CA ILE A 94 6.95 -20.68 -6.02
C ILE A 94 6.18 -20.69 -7.35
N TYR A 95 5.71 -19.52 -7.79
CA TYR A 95 5.06 -19.34 -9.08
C TYR A 95 5.99 -19.75 -10.22
N PHE A 96 5.41 -20.45 -11.19
CA PHE A 96 5.99 -20.76 -12.49
C PHE A 96 4.85 -20.83 -13.51
N LEU A 97 5.14 -20.61 -14.79
CA LEU A 97 4.20 -20.79 -15.89
C LEU A 97 4.74 -21.87 -16.82
N GLU A 98 4.10 -23.04 -16.85
CA GLU A 98 4.50 -24.13 -17.74
C GLU A 98 3.78 -24.05 -19.09
N LEU A 99 4.48 -24.34 -20.19
CA LEU A 99 3.82 -24.60 -21.47
C LEU A 99 3.27 -26.03 -21.52
N MET A 100 1.99 -26.17 -21.87
CA MET A 100 1.35 -27.48 -21.98
C MET A 100 1.99 -28.40 -23.03
N SER A 101 2.53 -27.81 -24.11
CA SER A 101 3.34 -28.51 -25.11
C SER A 101 4.09 -27.51 -26.00
N HIS A 102 5.05 -28.02 -26.79
CA HIS A 102 5.78 -27.23 -27.79
C HIS A 102 4.88 -26.51 -28.81
N TYR A 103 3.64 -26.98 -29.03
CA TYR A 103 2.69 -26.28 -29.90
C TYR A 103 2.48 -24.82 -29.50
N TYR A 104 2.43 -24.53 -28.19
CA TYR A 104 2.13 -23.20 -27.69
C TYR A 104 3.30 -22.21 -27.81
N GLU A 105 4.51 -22.67 -28.14
CA GLU A 105 5.68 -21.79 -28.36
C GLU A 105 5.41 -20.74 -29.45
N ARG A 106 4.51 -21.02 -30.40
CA ARG A 106 4.05 -20.06 -31.41
C ARG A 106 3.41 -18.79 -30.85
N PHE A 107 2.98 -18.81 -29.59
CA PHE A 107 2.38 -17.67 -28.89
C PHE A 107 3.38 -16.96 -27.96
N HIS A 108 4.68 -17.02 -28.29
CA HIS A 108 5.78 -16.52 -27.47
C HIS A 108 5.55 -15.13 -26.85
N GLU A 109 5.16 -14.13 -27.65
CA GLU A 109 4.90 -12.76 -27.17
C GLU A 109 3.78 -12.70 -26.13
N ASP A 110 2.71 -13.49 -26.34
CA ASP A 110 1.57 -13.56 -25.43
C ASP A 110 1.97 -14.21 -24.09
N ILE A 111 2.76 -15.29 -24.17
CA ILE A 111 3.31 -16.00 -23.02
C ILE A 111 4.20 -15.08 -22.20
N LEU A 112 5.15 -14.39 -22.85
CA LEU A 112 6.05 -13.45 -22.17
C LEU A 112 5.29 -12.29 -21.54
N GLY A 113 4.34 -11.70 -22.26
CA GLY A 113 3.49 -10.62 -21.76
C GLY A 113 2.65 -11.04 -20.55
N LEU A 114 2.01 -12.21 -20.61
CA LEU A 114 1.26 -12.78 -19.50
C LEU A 114 2.15 -13.04 -18.28
N ASN A 115 3.28 -13.71 -18.49
CA ASN A 115 4.19 -14.05 -17.40
C ASN A 115 4.75 -12.80 -16.71
N LYS A 116 5.09 -11.77 -17.50
CA LYS A 116 5.50 -10.47 -16.99
C LYS A 116 4.40 -9.83 -16.13
N LYS A 117 3.15 -9.78 -16.61
CA LYS A 117 2.02 -9.24 -15.86
C LYS A 117 1.79 -9.98 -14.54
N LEU A 118 1.85 -11.31 -14.53
CA LEU A 118 1.69 -12.11 -13.30
C LEU A 118 2.83 -11.85 -12.31
N ALA A 119 4.09 -11.88 -12.79
CA ALA A 119 5.26 -11.64 -11.95
C ALA A 119 5.25 -10.23 -11.33
N GLU A 120 4.94 -9.21 -12.14
CA GLU A 120 4.82 -7.81 -11.69
C GLU A 120 3.68 -7.64 -10.67
N ASN A 121 2.51 -8.22 -10.93
CA ASN A 121 1.39 -8.13 -9.99
C ASN A 121 1.71 -8.85 -8.67
N PHE A 122 2.27 -10.05 -8.70
CA PHE A 122 2.72 -10.70 -7.46
C PHE A 122 3.74 -9.83 -6.70
N LYS A 123 4.76 -9.29 -7.38
CA LYS A 123 5.72 -8.35 -6.77
C LYS A 123 5.01 -7.16 -6.12
N ASN A 124 4.11 -6.51 -6.85
CA ASN A 124 3.36 -5.34 -6.38
C ASN A 124 2.50 -5.66 -5.16
N ILE A 125 1.79 -6.79 -5.15
CA ILE A 125 0.99 -7.21 -3.99
C ILE A 125 1.88 -7.53 -2.79
N ILE A 126 3.05 -8.17 -2.99
CA ILE A 126 4.01 -8.42 -1.92
C ILE A 126 4.49 -7.10 -1.30
N LEU A 127 4.89 -6.12 -2.12
CA LEU A 127 5.32 -4.80 -1.66
C LEU A 127 4.20 -4.05 -0.93
N ARG A 128 2.96 -4.12 -1.43
CA ARG A 128 1.78 -3.48 -0.82
C ARG A 128 1.49 -3.98 0.60
N ASN A 129 1.86 -5.22 0.92
CA ASN A 129 1.68 -5.80 2.25
C ASN A 129 2.80 -5.38 3.24
N GLY A 130 3.72 -4.51 2.82
CA GLY A 130 4.79 -4.00 3.66
C GLY A 130 6.03 -4.90 3.65
N ASN A 131 7.18 -4.25 3.66
CA ASN A 131 8.49 -4.88 3.64
C ASN A 131 9.43 -4.38 4.75
N ASP A 132 9.03 -3.37 5.52
CA ASP A 132 9.86 -2.77 6.56
C ASP A 132 9.08 -2.59 7.88
N PRO A 133 9.34 -3.45 8.89
CA PRO A 133 8.77 -3.28 10.22
C PRO A 133 9.25 -2.03 10.96
N LEU A 134 10.42 -1.47 10.63
CA LEU A 134 10.92 -0.23 11.23
C LEU A 134 10.08 0.96 10.76
N ASP A 135 9.77 1.03 9.46
CA ASP A 135 8.83 2.02 8.92
C ASP A 135 7.47 1.93 9.63
N ALA A 136 6.92 0.71 9.77
CA ALA A 136 5.65 0.49 10.47
C ALA A 136 5.70 0.99 11.92
N LEU A 137 6.78 0.66 12.65
CA LEU A 137 6.97 1.13 14.03
C LEU A 137 7.04 2.65 14.11
N GLN A 138 7.82 3.29 13.23
CA GLN A 138 7.93 4.74 13.14
C GLN A 138 6.56 5.38 12.86
N GLY A 139 5.75 4.77 11.99
CA GLY A 139 4.39 5.22 11.72
C GLY A 139 3.49 5.19 12.96
N ILE A 140 3.53 4.11 13.73
CA ILE A 140 2.78 3.97 14.99
C ILE A 140 3.24 5.01 16.01
N GLU A 141 4.56 5.18 16.20
CA GLU A 141 5.15 6.15 17.11
C GLU A 141 4.67 7.57 16.82
N GLN A 142 4.88 8.01 15.59
CA GLN A 142 4.54 9.37 15.17
C GLN A 142 3.04 9.60 15.15
N PHE A 143 2.24 8.60 14.75
CA PHE A 143 0.79 8.70 14.83
C PHE A 143 0.30 8.94 16.26
N VAL A 144 0.78 8.17 17.23
CA VAL A 144 0.40 8.34 18.63
C VAL A 144 0.86 9.70 19.17
N TYR A 145 2.08 10.12 18.82
CA TYR A 145 2.61 11.42 19.19
C TYR A 145 1.73 12.57 18.67
N ASN A 146 1.27 12.46 17.42
CA ASN A 146 0.50 13.49 16.73
C ASN A 146 -1.01 13.49 17.08
N LEU A 147 -1.53 12.48 17.78
CA LEU A 147 -2.96 12.37 18.14
C LEU A 147 -3.54 13.65 18.77
N PRO A 148 -2.88 14.33 19.72
CA PRO A 148 -3.45 15.52 20.36
C PRO A 148 -3.62 16.66 19.36
N SER A 149 -2.57 16.94 18.57
CA SER A 149 -2.61 17.93 17.51
C SER A 149 -3.69 17.59 16.49
N MET A 150 -3.79 16.33 16.08
CA MET A 150 -4.84 15.91 15.15
C MET A 150 -6.22 16.25 15.71
N ILE A 151 -6.48 15.91 16.97
CA ILE A 151 -7.81 16.10 17.59
C ILE A 151 -8.16 17.57 17.82
N THR A 152 -7.18 18.44 18.06
CA THR A 152 -7.42 19.86 18.36
C THR A 152 -7.52 20.75 17.13
N HIS A 153 -7.18 20.24 15.95
CA HIS A 153 -7.27 20.95 14.67
C HIS A 153 -8.57 20.63 13.91
N PRO A 154 -8.93 21.40 12.85
CA PRO A 154 -10.05 21.06 11.99
C PRO A 154 -9.98 19.63 11.46
N SER A 155 -11.11 18.95 11.50
CA SER A 155 -11.20 17.55 11.09
C SER A 155 -11.25 17.41 9.56
N TYR A 156 -10.83 16.26 9.03
CA TYR A 156 -10.99 15.99 7.59
C TYR A 156 -12.45 16.01 7.14
N LYS A 157 -13.39 15.59 8.01
CA LYS A 157 -14.81 15.69 7.75
C LYS A 157 -15.27 17.15 7.56
N GLU A 158 -14.74 18.06 8.37
CA GLU A 158 -14.98 19.51 8.22
C GLU A 158 -14.39 20.04 6.92
N LEU A 159 -13.17 19.63 6.58
CA LEU A 159 -12.56 19.96 5.31
C LEU A 159 -13.48 19.56 4.14
N LEU A 160 -13.95 18.31 4.09
CA LEU A 160 -14.84 17.86 3.02
C LEU A 160 -16.18 18.59 3.02
N SER A 161 -16.81 18.80 4.18
CA SER A 161 -18.13 19.43 4.25
C SER A 161 -18.11 20.86 3.70
N LYS A 162 -17.01 21.59 3.95
CA LYS A 162 -16.83 23.00 3.56
C LYS A 162 -16.24 23.20 2.17
N ARG A 163 -15.70 22.16 1.54
CA ARG A 163 -14.92 22.29 0.29
C ARG A 163 -15.46 21.51 -0.89
N LYS A 164 -16.36 20.56 -0.65
CA LYS A 164 -16.95 19.75 -1.70
C LYS A 164 -17.74 20.62 -2.69
N ASN A 165 -17.58 20.35 -3.98
CA ASN A 165 -18.27 21.05 -5.08
C ASN A 165 -17.97 22.57 -5.19
N LEU A 166 -16.87 23.06 -4.61
CA LEU A 166 -16.49 24.48 -4.76
C LEU A 166 -15.82 24.82 -6.10
N SER A 167 -15.28 23.80 -6.79
CA SER A 167 -14.61 23.95 -8.08
C SER A 167 -14.81 22.71 -8.93
N ASP A 168 -14.96 22.91 -10.24
CA ASP A 168 -15.06 21.83 -11.21
C ASP A 168 -13.68 21.24 -11.57
N THR A 169 -12.60 22.01 -11.41
CA THR A 169 -11.26 21.63 -11.88
C THR A 169 -10.21 21.75 -10.78
N ALA A 170 -9.43 20.67 -10.61
CA ALA A 170 -8.26 20.61 -9.75
C ALA A 170 -6.99 20.57 -10.59
N ILE A 171 -5.97 21.33 -10.20
CA ILE A 171 -4.60 21.20 -10.70
C ILE A 171 -3.75 20.61 -9.59
N ILE A 172 -3.18 19.45 -9.83
CA ILE A 172 -2.26 18.77 -8.92
C ILE A 172 -0.84 19.06 -9.38
N VAL A 173 -0.08 19.67 -8.47
CA VAL A 173 1.29 20.13 -8.65
C VAL A 173 2.22 19.21 -7.91
N SER A 174 2.94 18.39 -8.68
CA SER A 174 3.96 17.47 -8.19
C SER A 174 5.36 17.98 -8.55
N THR A 175 6.39 17.37 -7.95
CA THR A 175 7.76 17.91 -7.95
C THR A 175 8.68 17.25 -8.99
N GLY A 176 8.12 16.89 -10.15
CA GLY A 176 8.86 16.34 -11.27
C GLY A 176 9.57 17.43 -12.09
N PRO A 177 10.65 17.10 -12.82
CA PRO A 177 11.48 18.06 -13.56
C PRO A 177 10.73 19.02 -14.51
N SER A 178 9.58 18.62 -15.06
CA SER A 178 8.78 19.42 -15.98
C SER A 178 8.07 20.61 -15.32
N LEU A 179 7.95 20.61 -13.98
CA LEU A 179 7.20 21.62 -13.22
C LEU A 179 7.63 23.04 -13.57
N THR A 180 8.93 23.32 -13.63
CA THR A 180 9.47 24.67 -13.87
C THR A 180 8.90 25.32 -15.13
N LYS A 181 8.67 24.53 -16.19
CA LYS A 181 8.12 25.01 -17.47
C LYS A 181 6.66 25.44 -17.36
N GLN A 182 5.94 24.91 -16.37
CA GLN A 182 4.50 25.09 -16.19
C GLN A 182 4.17 26.24 -15.21
N LEU A 183 5.13 26.66 -14.38
CA LEU A 183 4.93 27.71 -13.36
C LEU A 183 4.38 29.04 -13.91
N PRO A 184 4.85 29.59 -15.06
CA PRO A 184 4.31 30.85 -15.58
C PRO A 184 2.83 30.76 -15.94
N LEU A 185 2.40 29.64 -16.55
CA LEU A 185 1.00 29.40 -16.86
C LEU A 185 0.18 29.15 -15.60
N LEU A 186 0.71 28.35 -14.67
CA LEU A 186 0.04 28.09 -13.39
C LEU A 186 -0.26 29.41 -12.66
N LYS A 187 0.72 30.33 -12.61
CA LYS A 187 0.54 31.66 -12.01
C LYS A 187 -0.57 32.47 -12.68
N LYS A 188 -0.65 32.43 -14.01
CA LYS A 188 -1.69 33.14 -14.79
C LYS A 188 -3.10 32.60 -14.53
N TYR A 189 -3.24 31.29 -14.30
CA TYR A 189 -4.54 30.62 -14.16
C TYR A 189 -4.88 30.23 -12.70
N ALA A 190 -4.07 30.63 -11.72
CA ALA A 190 -4.17 30.13 -10.35
C ALA A 190 -5.52 30.38 -9.66
N ASN A 191 -6.20 31.48 -10.01
CA ASN A 191 -7.51 31.81 -9.44
C ASN A 191 -8.67 31.04 -10.10
N LYS A 192 -8.44 30.29 -11.16
CA LYS A 192 -9.49 29.61 -11.96
C LYS A 192 -9.66 28.12 -11.69
N ALA A 193 -8.78 27.56 -10.86
CA ALA A 193 -8.80 26.15 -10.48
C ALA A 193 -8.42 26.00 -9.01
N THR A 194 -8.77 24.88 -8.41
CA THR A 194 -8.24 24.51 -7.10
C THR A 194 -6.83 23.97 -7.29
N ILE A 195 -5.83 24.56 -6.62
CA ILE A 195 -4.44 24.13 -6.68
C ILE A 195 -4.12 23.24 -5.49
N PHE A 196 -3.75 22.00 -5.79
CA PHE A 196 -3.25 21.01 -4.85
C PHE A 196 -1.75 20.86 -5.06
N CYS A 197 -0.96 21.01 -4.00
CA CYS A 197 0.49 21.01 -4.06
C CYS A 197 1.08 19.88 -3.21
N ALA A 198 2.06 19.17 -3.76
CA ALA A 198 2.92 18.30 -2.96
C ALA A 198 3.75 19.15 -1.98
N ASP A 199 4.01 18.61 -0.78
CA ASP A 199 4.93 19.15 0.22
C ASP A 199 6.26 19.66 -0.38
N SER A 200 6.88 18.86 -1.24
CA SER A 200 8.14 19.19 -1.92
C SER A 200 8.02 20.27 -3.00
N SER A 201 6.83 20.48 -3.55
CA SER A 201 6.55 21.55 -4.52
C SER A 201 6.22 22.88 -3.84
N TYR A 202 5.85 22.86 -2.56
CA TYR A 202 5.41 24.05 -1.82
C TYR A 202 6.49 25.14 -1.74
N PRO A 203 7.76 24.85 -1.38
CA PRO A 203 8.82 25.87 -1.41
C PRO A 203 9.05 26.46 -2.81
N ILE A 204 8.89 25.65 -3.87
CA ILE A 204 9.01 26.11 -5.26
C ILE A 204 7.87 27.07 -5.59
N LEU A 205 6.62 26.71 -5.27
CA LEU A 205 5.47 27.58 -5.52
C LEU A 205 5.57 28.90 -4.74
N ALA A 206 6.01 28.86 -3.48
CA ALA A 206 6.27 30.05 -2.68
C ALA A 206 7.30 30.98 -3.32
N LYS A 207 8.45 30.43 -3.77
CA LYS A 207 9.50 31.18 -4.48
C LYS A 207 8.98 31.89 -5.74
N HIS A 208 8.04 31.28 -6.45
CA HIS A 208 7.45 31.85 -7.67
C HIS A 208 6.19 32.69 -7.42
N GLY A 209 5.77 32.85 -6.16
CA GLY A 209 4.60 33.62 -5.76
C GLY A 209 3.29 33.03 -6.29
N ILE A 210 3.16 31.70 -6.25
CA ILE A 210 1.97 30.95 -6.64
C ILE A 210 1.36 30.34 -5.38
N LYS A 211 0.27 30.90 -4.87
CA LYS A 211 -0.39 30.40 -3.66
C LYS A 211 -1.24 29.15 -3.98
N PRO A 212 -0.91 27.96 -3.44
CA PRO A 212 -1.79 26.80 -3.54
C PRO A 212 -2.99 26.94 -2.59
N ASP A 213 -4.07 26.20 -2.85
CA ASP A 213 -5.20 26.12 -1.91
C ASP A 213 -4.96 25.01 -0.87
N TYR A 214 -4.31 23.93 -1.29
CA TYR A 214 -3.96 22.79 -0.46
C TYR A 214 -2.50 22.39 -0.63
N VAL A 215 -1.83 22.09 0.48
CA VAL A 215 -0.53 21.42 0.47
C VAL A 215 -0.67 20.10 1.22
N CYS A 216 -0.32 18.97 0.61
CA CYS A 216 -0.39 17.68 1.29
C CYS A 216 1.00 17.16 1.67
N MET A 217 1.08 16.45 2.79
CA MET A 217 2.28 15.72 3.22
C MET A 217 1.89 14.30 3.63
N LEU A 218 2.63 13.31 3.14
CA LEU A 218 2.39 11.89 3.43
C LEU A 218 3.56 11.23 4.19
N GLU A 219 4.78 11.68 3.92
CA GLU A 219 6.00 11.01 4.35
C GLU A 219 6.35 11.27 5.81
N ARG A 220 7.03 10.31 6.44
CA ARG A 220 7.29 10.29 7.89
C ARG A 220 8.73 10.58 8.29
N THR A 221 9.52 11.02 7.31
CA THR A 221 10.95 11.32 7.50
C THR A 221 11.15 12.76 7.94
N GLU A 222 12.23 12.99 8.67
CA GLU A 222 12.62 14.34 9.08
C GLU A 222 12.93 15.24 7.88
N ILE A 223 13.63 14.74 6.86
CA ILE A 223 14.00 15.52 5.67
C ILE A 223 12.77 16.08 4.95
N THR A 224 11.66 15.33 4.91
CA THR A 224 10.41 15.82 4.31
C THR A 224 9.71 16.88 5.17
N ALA A 225 9.92 16.88 6.49
CA ALA A 225 9.36 17.93 7.35
C ALA A 225 10.03 19.30 7.11
N GLU A 226 11.29 19.30 6.68
CA GLU A 226 12.06 20.52 6.40
C GLU A 226 11.50 21.33 5.21
N PHE A 227 10.59 20.77 4.40
CA PHE A 227 9.82 21.55 3.41
C PHE A 227 8.90 22.60 4.03
N PHE A 228 8.57 22.45 5.32
CA PHE A 228 7.78 23.42 6.08
C PHE A 228 8.62 24.28 7.02
N ASN A 229 9.93 24.06 7.10
CA ASN A 229 10.86 24.87 7.89
C ASN A 229 11.23 26.18 7.18
N HIS A 230 10.20 26.90 6.74
CA HIS A 230 10.30 28.22 6.13
C HIS A 230 9.23 29.12 6.73
N ASP A 231 9.57 30.38 6.95
CA ASP A 231 8.60 31.42 7.29
C ASP A 231 8.30 32.24 6.02
N PHE A 232 7.17 31.93 5.37
CA PHE A 232 6.68 32.70 4.23
C PHE A 232 5.63 33.76 4.63
N GLY A 233 5.38 33.96 5.94
CA GLY A 233 4.48 34.98 6.47
C GLY A 233 3.08 34.98 5.84
N GLU A 234 2.64 36.12 5.31
CA GLU A 234 1.31 36.29 4.70
C GLU A 234 1.06 35.39 3.47
N PHE A 235 2.12 34.84 2.87
CA PHE A 235 1.96 33.85 1.81
C PHE A 235 1.21 32.61 2.32
N ASP A 236 1.36 32.22 3.58
CA ASP A 236 0.74 30.99 4.10
C ASP A 236 -0.72 31.16 4.47
N LYS A 237 -1.17 32.41 4.54
CA LYS A 237 -2.55 32.75 4.88
C LYS A 237 -3.51 32.06 3.91
N ASP A 238 -4.55 31.43 4.45
CA ASP A 238 -5.59 30.70 3.73
C ASP A 238 -5.17 29.39 3.02
N ILE A 239 -3.87 29.05 3.00
CA ILE A 239 -3.40 27.73 2.53
C ILE A 239 -3.80 26.68 3.57
N VAL A 240 -4.44 25.59 3.15
CA VAL A 240 -4.74 24.45 4.04
C VAL A 240 -3.67 23.37 3.87
N PHE A 241 -2.91 23.12 4.92
CA PHE A 241 -1.93 22.04 4.99
C PHE A 241 -2.62 20.76 5.47
N VAL A 242 -2.59 19.70 4.66
CA VAL A 242 -3.24 18.42 4.93
C VAL A 242 -2.16 17.35 5.12
N CYS A 243 -1.87 17.02 6.37
CA CYS A 243 -0.83 16.05 6.72
C CYS A 243 -1.42 14.69 7.10
N ALA A 244 -0.76 13.61 6.71
CA ALA A 244 -1.03 12.31 7.30
C ALA A 244 -0.68 12.31 8.79
N GLY A 245 -1.43 11.59 9.62
CA GLY A 245 -1.18 11.53 11.07
C GLY A 245 0.17 10.90 11.42
N VAL A 246 0.79 10.20 10.47
CA VAL A 246 2.08 9.53 10.59
C VAL A 246 3.26 10.42 10.17
N VAL A 247 3.07 11.70 9.86
CA VAL A 247 4.19 12.57 9.46
C VAL A 247 5.12 12.84 10.64
N HIS A 248 6.38 13.20 10.33
CA HIS A 248 7.36 13.51 11.36
C HIS A 248 6.87 14.67 12.27
N PRO A 249 7.02 14.59 13.61
CA PRO A 249 6.52 15.60 14.54
C PRO A 249 6.94 17.05 14.23
N LYS A 250 8.15 17.25 13.71
CA LYS A 250 8.63 18.56 13.25
C LYS A 250 7.71 19.23 12.22
N ALA A 251 7.12 18.45 11.31
CA ALA A 251 6.18 19.02 10.33
C ALA A 251 4.95 19.63 11.03
N ILE A 252 4.45 18.97 12.08
CA ILE A 252 3.35 19.48 12.90
C ILE A 252 3.80 20.71 13.69
N GLU A 253 5.03 20.71 14.22
CA GLU A 253 5.61 21.86 14.91
C GLU A 253 5.70 23.10 14.01
N TYR A 254 6.23 22.96 12.79
CA TYR A 254 6.37 24.06 11.82
C TYR A 254 5.03 24.61 11.32
N LEU A 255 3.98 23.78 11.33
CA LEU A 255 2.65 24.12 10.82
C LEU A 255 1.63 24.46 11.91
N LYS A 256 1.97 24.39 13.20
CA LYS A 256 1.03 24.48 14.33
C LYS A 256 0.18 25.76 14.36
N ASP A 257 0.71 26.86 13.84
CA ASP A 257 0.07 28.17 13.80
C ASP A 257 -0.54 28.49 12.41
N ARG A 258 -0.52 27.52 11.48
CA ARG A 258 -1.09 27.61 10.13
C ARG A 258 -2.42 26.85 10.04
N ASN A 259 -3.12 26.91 8.91
CA ASN A 259 -4.36 26.14 8.73
C ASN A 259 -4.02 24.66 8.49
N LEU A 260 -3.79 23.92 9.56
CA LEU A 260 -3.40 22.52 9.54
C LEU A 260 -4.62 21.60 9.72
N VAL A 261 -4.72 20.59 8.86
CA VAL A 261 -5.62 19.44 8.97
C VAL A 261 -4.76 18.19 9.04
N ILE A 262 -4.95 17.36 10.06
CA ILE A 262 -4.27 16.07 10.17
C ILE A 262 -5.32 14.96 9.96
N THR A 263 -5.03 14.04 9.04
CA THR A 263 -5.94 12.91 8.70
C THR A 263 -5.26 11.57 8.95
N GLN A 264 -6.04 10.51 9.19
CA GLN A 264 -5.44 9.19 9.36
C GLN A 264 -4.97 8.63 8.01
N LYS A 265 -3.83 7.93 8.03
CA LYS A 265 -3.40 7.06 6.93
C LYS A 265 -4.17 5.74 6.98
N VAL A 266 -4.39 5.12 5.81
CA VAL A 266 -5.07 3.82 5.68
C VAL A 266 -4.15 2.71 6.23
N LEU A 267 -4.04 2.60 7.56
CA LEU A 267 -3.17 1.66 8.26
C LEU A 267 -3.92 1.04 9.46
N ALA A 268 -3.50 -0.16 9.89
CA ALA A 268 -4.28 -0.95 10.84
C ALA A 268 -4.36 -0.32 12.24
N PHE A 269 -3.30 0.33 12.71
CA PHE A 269 -3.29 0.98 14.02
C PHE A 269 -4.20 2.22 14.07
N PRO A 270 -4.18 3.15 13.09
CA PRO A 270 -5.22 4.17 12.97
C PRO A 270 -6.65 3.60 12.88
N TYR A 271 -6.86 2.48 12.17
CA TYR A 271 -8.16 1.80 12.15
C TYR A 271 -8.60 1.32 13.53
N TYR A 272 -7.67 0.81 14.33
CA TYR A 272 -7.92 0.38 15.70
C TYR A 272 -8.28 1.55 16.64
N ILE A 273 -7.60 2.70 16.51
CA ILE A 273 -7.92 3.93 17.26
C ILE A 273 -9.33 4.46 16.91
N ASN A 274 -9.74 4.33 15.65
CA ASN A 274 -11.12 4.52 15.17
C ASN A 274 -11.67 5.93 15.42
N LEU A 275 -10.94 6.97 15.00
CA LEU A 275 -11.37 8.38 15.07
C LEU A 275 -11.97 8.85 13.73
N LYS A 276 -13.18 8.36 13.42
CA LYS A 276 -13.81 8.50 12.09
C LYS A 276 -13.92 9.92 11.54
N ASP A 277 -14.07 10.95 12.37
CA ASP A 277 -14.18 12.34 11.90
C ASP A 277 -12.88 12.86 11.24
N PHE A 278 -11.73 12.26 11.57
CA PHE A 278 -10.45 12.59 10.93
C PHE A 278 -10.20 11.78 9.65
N SER A 279 -11.12 10.86 9.30
CA SER A 279 -11.13 10.01 8.10
C SER A 279 -9.83 9.22 7.88
N TYR A 280 -9.81 8.34 6.87
CA TYR A 280 -8.63 7.63 6.38
C TYR A 280 -8.27 8.17 5.00
N ALA A 281 -7.90 9.45 4.94
CA ALA A 281 -7.77 10.18 3.68
C ALA A 281 -6.34 10.35 3.16
N ALA A 282 -5.33 10.07 3.97
CA ALA A 282 -3.97 9.88 3.47
C ALA A 282 -3.89 8.50 2.79
N VAL A 283 -4.25 8.45 1.51
CA VAL A 283 -4.37 7.23 0.72
C VAL A 283 -3.23 7.13 -0.31
N GLY A 284 -2.71 5.93 -0.48
CA GLY A 284 -1.66 5.61 -1.46
C GLY A 284 -0.26 5.64 -0.87
N PHE A 285 0.73 5.58 -1.76
CA PHE A 285 2.15 5.37 -1.44
C PHE A 285 3.04 6.56 -1.79
N SER A 286 2.43 7.67 -2.22
CA SER A 286 3.11 8.94 -2.50
C SER A 286 2.14 10.09 -2.26
N VAL A 287 2.67 11.29 -2.03
CA VAL A 287 1.85 12.49 -1.81
C VAL A 287 0.92 12.80 -3.00
N ALA A 288 1.34 12.48 -4.24
CA ALA A 288 0.53 12.63 -5.45
C ALA A 288 -0.77 11.81 -5.42
N HIS A 289 -0.72 10.60 -4.83
CA HIS A 289 -1.93 9.80 -4.61
C HIS A 289 -2.88 10.49 -3.65
N THR A 290 -2.37 10.98 -2.51
CA THR A 290 -3.17 11.70 -1.51
C THR A 290 -3.84 12.94 -2.12
N LEU A 291 -3.10 13.72 -2.91
CA LEU A 291 -3.63 14.89 -3.61
C LEU A 291 -4.78 14.50 -4.56
N SER A 292 -4.59 13.44 -5.34
CA SER A 292 -5.59 12.96 -6.29
C SER A 292 -6.84 12.41 -5.61
N TYR A 293 -6.67 11.68 -4.50
CA TYR A 293 -7.78 11.21 -3.67
C TYR A 293 -8.56 12.37 -3.05
N LEU A 294 -7.88 13.39 -2.53
CA LEU A 294 -8.52 14.57 -1.97
C LEU A 294 -9.30 15.34 -3.06
N ALA A 295 -8.69 15.58 -4.22
CA ALA A 295 -9.37 16.21 -5.36
C ALA A 295 -10.65 15.45 -5.76
N THR A 296 -10.57 14.12 -5.79
CA THR A 296 -11.71 13.22 -6.04
C THR A 296 -12.81 13.40 -5.00
N TYR A 297 -12.48 13.34 -3.71
CA TYR A 297 -13.47 13.44 -2.63
C TYR A 297 -14.14 14.82 -2.54
N LEU A 298 -13.42 15.86 -2.97
CA LEU A 298 -13.95 17.20 -3.12
C LEU A 298 -14.84 17.37 -4.38
N SER A 299 -15.01 16.30 -5.17
CA SER A 299 -15.92 16.22 -6.32
C SER A 299 -15.55 17.15 -7.49
N HIS A 300 -14.25 17.34 -7.71
CA HIS A 300 -13.77 17.94 -8.95
C HIS A 300 -14.10 17.02 -10.13
N LYS A 301 -14.58 17.60 -11.23
CA LYS A 301 -14.93 16.88 -12.47
C LYS A 301 -13.69 16.60 -13.32
N ASN A 302 -12.74 17.53 -13.32
CA ASN A 302 -11.48 17.44 -14.05
C ASN A 302 -10.30 17.51 -13.09
N ILE A 303 -9.34 16.58 -13.24
CA ILE A 303 -8.05 16.62 -12.55
C ILE A 303 -6.95 16.85 -13.59
N ILE A 304 -6.09 17.83 -13.37
CA ILE A 304 -4.96 18.15 -14.25
C ILE A 304 -3.67 17.86 -13.50
N PHE A 305 -2.79 17.03 -14.08
CA PHE A 305 -1.45 16.77 -13.56
C PHE A 305 -0.41 17.68 -14.19
N ILE A 306 0.36 18.38 -13.34
CA ILE A 306 1.56 19.12 -13.72
C ILE A 306 2.72 18.73 -12.79
N GLY A 307 3.95 18.69 -13.31
CA GLY A 307 5.11 18.13 -12.61
C GLY A 307 4.97 16.68 -12.13
N GLN A 308 3.96 15.92 -12.57
CA GLN A 308 3.79 14.49 -12.29
C GLN A 308 4.56 13.65 -13.31
N ASP A 309 5.88 13.76 -13.31
CA ASP A 309 6.70 13.20 -14.40
C ASP A 309 6.88 11.70 -14.27
N LEU A 310 7.16 11.21 -13.06
CA LEU A 310 7.49 9.79 -12.80
C LEU A 310 8.60 9.27 -13.72
N ALA A 311 9.49 10.17 -14.12
CA ALA A 311 10.58 9.95 -15.06
C ALA A 311 11.66 11.01 -14.85
N TYR A 312 12.89 10.66 -15.23
CA TYR A 312 14.01 11.60 -15.22
C TYR A 312 13.93 12.53 -16.43
N ALA A 313 14.39 13.77 -16.28
CA ALA A 313 14.60 14.66 -17.41
C ALA A 313 15.73 14.14 -18.34
N GLU A 314 15.82 14.68 -19.55
CA GLU A 314 16.86 14.31 -20.53
C GLU A 314 18.28 14.50 -19.98
N ASN A 315 18.50 15.50 -19.12
CA ASN A 315 19.77 15.75 -18.43
C ASN A 315 20.02 14.83 -17.22
N GLY A 316 19.09 13.92 -16.90
CA GLY A 316 19.18 12.98 -15.78
C GLY A 316 18.66 13.51 -14.45
N ASN A 317 18.15 14.74 -14.37
CA ASN A 317 17.56 15.28 -13.14
C ASN A 317 16.30 14.51 -12.74
N SER A 318 16.13 14.27 -11.44
CA SER A 318 14.92 13.67 -10.87
C SER A 318 13.92 14.71 -10.39
N HIS A 319 14.35 15.96 -10.17
CA HIS A 319 13.53 17.06 -9.69
C HIS A 319 13.85 18.37 -10.46
N PRO A 320 13.01 19.42 -10.32
CA PRO A 320 13.33 20.77 -10.78
C PRO A 320 14.60 21.34 -10.16
N ASP A 321 15.24 22.29 -10.85
CA ASP A 321 16.42 23.01 -10.35
C ASP A 321 16.16 23.76 -9.04
N ASP A 322 14.91 24.19 -8.81
CA ASP A 322 14.48 24.89 -7.59
C ASP A 322 14.18 23.95 -6.41
N TYR A 323 14.35 22.63 -6.57
CA TYR A 323 14.10 21.68 -5.49
C TYR A 323 15.12 21.83 -4.35
N GLN A 324 14.62 21.94 -3.12
CA GLN A 324 15.42 22.27 -1.94
C GLN A 324 16.55 21.26 -1.65
N ASN A 325 16.39 19.99 -2.04
CA ASN A 325 17.40 18.94 -1.81
C ASN A 325 18.26 18.64 -3.05
N SER A 326 18.33 19.57 -4.03
CA SER A 326 18.99 19.43 -5.34
C SER A 326 18.21 18.65 -6.40
N ALA A 327 18.24 19.14 -7.64
CA ALA A 327 17.61 18.52 -8.82
C ALA A 327 17.98 17.05 -9.06
N ASN A 328 19.14 16.61 -8.54
CA ASN A 328 19.67 15.27 -8.70
C ASN A 328 19.51 14.35 -7.47
N TYR A 329 18.71 14.75 -6.47
CA TYR A 329 18.55 14.07 -5.18
C TYR A 329 18.32 12.55 -5.30
N GLU A 330 17.52 12.11 -6.27
CA GLU A 330 17.19 10.69 -6.51
C GLU A 330 17.78 10.15 -7.82
N SER A 331 18.61 10.92 -8.53
CA SER A 331 19.08 10.58 -9.88
C SER A 331 19.90 9.29 -9.95
N GLN A 332 20.56 8.91 -8.86
CA GLN A 332 21.42 7.71 -8.80
C GLN A 332 20.98 6.74 -7.69
N MET A 333 19.83 6.98 -7.06
CA MET A 333 19.36 6.17 -5.92
C MET A 333 18.86 4.79 -6.36
N TYR A 334 18.36 4.68 -7.58
CA TYR A 334 17.75 3.47 -8.13
C TYR A 334 18.31 3.15 -9.51
N GLU A 335 18.22 1.88 -9.90
CA GLU A 335 18.53 1.44 -11.26
C GLU A 335 17.58 2.10 -12.26
N HIS A 336 18.14 2.61 -13.35
CA HIS A 336 17.36 3.23 -14.42
C HIS A 336 16.75 2.16 -15.32
N ILE A 337 15.44 2.23 -15.47
CA ILE A 337 14.67 1.42 -16.42
C ILE A 337 13.97 2.34 -17.42
N LEU A 338 13.41 1.75 -18.48
CA LEU A 338 12.67 2.46 -19.50
C LEU A 338 11.16 2.24 -19.34
N THR A 339 10.40 3.28 -19.67
CA THR A 339 8.94 3.25 -19.77
C THR A 339 8.48 4.08 -20.95
N GLU A 340 7.26 3.85 -21.43
CA GLU A 340 6.66 4.70 -22.44
C GLU A 340 6.58 6.16 -21.96
N ALA A 341 7.09 7.07 -22.78
CA ALA A 341 7.03 8.50 -22.55
C ALA A 341 5.66 9.06 -22.97
N TYR A 342 5.33 10.23 -22.44
CA TYR A 342 4.20 11.04 -22.88
C TYR A 342 4.07 11.05 -24.41
N GLY A 343 2.87 10.76 -24.92
CA GLY A 343 2.57 10.67 -26.35
C GLY A 343 2.81 9.30 -27.00
N GLY A 344 3.34 8.31 -26.26
CA GLY A 344 3.39 6.89 -26.66
C GLY A 344 4.33 6.55 -27.82
N LYS A 345 5.27 7.44 -28.18
CA LYS A 345 6.17 7.26 -29.34
C LYS A 345 7.63 7.02 -28.99
N LYS A 346 8.01 7.24 -27.72
CA LYS A 346 9.38 7.18 -27.24
C LYS A 346 9.40 6.49 -25.88
N GLU A 347 10.58 6.06 -25.47
CA GLU A 347 10.84 5.62 -24.11
C GLU A 347 11.56 6.71 -23.33
N ILE A 348 11.35 6.73 -22.02
CA ILE A 348 12.00 7.64 -21.08
C ILE A 348 12.54 6.87 -19.87
N LYS A 349 13.61 7.38 -19.28
CA LYS A 349 14.21 6.81 -18.08
C LYS A 349 13.34 7.04 -16.86
N THR A 350 13.17 6.01 -16.05
CA THR A 350 12.45 6.01 -14.77
C THR A 350 13.08 4.97 -13.84
N HIS A 351 12.44 4.66 -12.71
CA HIS A 351 12.83 3.57 -11.83
C HIS A 351 11.61 2.83 -11.27
N GLU A 352 11.84 1.69 -10.64
CA GLU A 352 10.77 0.76 -10.23
C GLU A 352 9.73 1.36 -9.27
N VAL A 353 10.15 2.26 -8.36
CA VAL A 353 9.24 2.89 -7.39
C VAL A 353 8.30 3.88 -8.08
N TRP A 354 8.80 4.66 -9.04
CA TRP A 354 7.95 5.54 -9.84
C TRP A 354 6.99 4.76 -10.75
N ILE A 355 7.41 3.61 -11.30
CA ILE A 355 6.49 2.71 -12.01
C ILE A 355 5.39 2.20 -11.09
N PHE A 356 5.73 1.80 -9.86
CA PHE A 356 4.75 1.39 -8.87
C PHE A 356 3.76 2.52 -8.54
N PHE A 357 4.24 3.75 -8.35
CA PHE A 357 3.37 4.93 -8.15
C PHE A 357 2.48 5.19 -9.37
N LYS A 358 3.03 5.09 -10.58
CA LYS A 358 2.28 5.24 -11.82
C LYS A 358 1.11 4.26 -11.89
N GLN A 359 1.37 2.98 -11.61
CA GLN A 359 0.36 1.92 -11.64
C GLN A 359 -0.76 2.14 -10.62
N ILE A 360 -0.45 2.71 -9.45
CA ILE A 360 -1.47 3.05 -8.45
C ILE A 360 -2.33 4.22 -8.92
N LEU A 361 -1.74 5.26 -9.54
CA LEU A 361 -2.50 6.36 -10.15
C LEU A 361 -3.42 5.84 -11.26
N GLU A 362 -2.92 5.00 -12.17
CA GLU A 362 -3.67 4.38 -13.26
C GLU A 362 -4.87 3.58 -12.72
N ALA A 363 -4.65 2.72 -11.72
CA ALA A 363 -5.70 1.94 -11.09
C ALA A 363 -6.77 2.83 -10.42
N MET A 364 -6.35 3.95 -9.80
CA MET A 364 -7.27 4.90 -9.17
C MET A 364 -8.11 5.65 -10.22
N ILE A 365 -7.50 6.11 -11.32
CA ILE A 365 -8.21 6.80 -12.41
C ILE A 365 -9.30 5.91 -12.99
N ILE A 366 -8.97 4.65 -13.27
CA ILE A 366 -9.91 3.65 -13.80
C ILE A 366 -11.04 3.41 -12.79
N LYS A 367 -10.70 3.13 -11.52
CA LYS A 367 -11.66 2.78 -10.47
C LYS A 367 -12.69 3.87 -10.20
N TYR A 368 -12.28 5.13 -10.21
CA TYR A 368 -13.15 6.26 -9.88
C TYR A 368 -13.76 6.94 -11.10
N HIS A 369 -13.40 6.51 -12.32
CA HIS A 369 -13.89 7.06 -13.59
C HIS A 369 -13.77 8.59 -13.68
N ILE A 370 -12.64 9.15 -13.22
CA ILE A 370 -12.41 10.60 -13.18
C ILE A 370 -11.71 11.05 -14.44
N THR A 371 -12.23 12.11 -15.06
CA THR A 371 -11.57 12.73 -16.21
C THR A 371 -10.26 13.37 -15.76
N THR A 372 -9.14 12.73 -16.12
CA THR A 372 -7.81 13.13 -15.67
C THR A 372 -6.96 13.49 -16.86
N TYR A 373 -6.35 14.68 -16.85
CA TYR A 373 -5.50 15.18 -17.91
C TYR A 373 -4.04 15.09 -17.48
N ASN A 374 -3.24 14.35 -18.24
CA ASN A 374 -1.80 14.39 -18.09
C ASN A 374 -1.26 15.57 -18.90
N CYS A 375 -0.73 16.59 -18.21
CA CYS A 375 -0.13 17.76 -18.85
C CYS A 375 1.40 17.81 -18.67
N THR A 376 2.04 16.71 -18.29
CA THR A 376 3.49 16.64 -18.03
C THR A 376 4.26 16.30 -19.30
N GLU A 377 4.38 17.29 -20.20
CA GLU A 377 5.15 17.15 -21.44
C GLU A 377 6.63 16.88 -21.11
N GLY A 378 7.03 15.61 -21.26
CA GLY A 378 8.37 15.11 -20.90
C GLY A 378 8.40 14.11 -19.74
N GLY A 379 7.24 13.74 -19.19
CA GLY A 379 7.11 12.66 -18.21
C GLY A 379 6.82 11.29 -18.83
N ALA A 380 6.57 10.31 -17.97
CA ALA A 380 6.04 9.01 -18.34
C ALA A 380 4.57 9.11 -18.79
N ARG A 381 4.17 8.23 -19.71
CA ARG A 381 2.77 8.01 -20.06
C ARG A 381 2.04 7.38 -18.86
N ILE A 382 0.90 7.95 -18.49
CA ILE A 382 0.04 7.45 -17.40
C ILE A 382 -1.26 6.96 -18.03
N GLU A 383 -1.47 5.65 -18.04
CA GLU A 383 -2.65 5.05 -18.66
C GLU A 383 -3.97 5.50 -18.00
N GLY A 384 -5.02 5.62 -18.83
CA GLY A 384 -6.32 6.15 -18.40
C GLY A 384 -6.40 7.68 -18.33
N THR A 385 -5.29 8.41 -18.49
CA THR A 385 -5.30 9.87 -18.61
C THR A 385 -5.52 10.34 -20.06
N ILE A 386 -5.97 11.58 -20.21
CA ILE A 386 -6.02 12.30 -21.49
C ILE A 386 -4.77 13.19 -21.58
N GLU A 387 -3.86 12.85 -22.49
CA GLU A 387 -2.66 13.64 -22.73
C GLU A 387 -3.01 14.94 -23.50
N LYS A 388 -2.77 16.09 -22.86
CA LYS A 388 -2.93 17.43 -23.46
C LYS A 388 -1.82 18.37 -23.00
N PRO A 389 -1.40 19.37 -23.80
CA PRO A 389 -0.51 20.43 -23.30
C PRO A 389 -1.18 21.22 -22.16
N PHE A 390 -0.40 21.70 -21.19
CA PHE A 390 -0.97 22.41 -20.04
C PHE A 390 -1.75 23.66 -20.46
N LEU A 391 -1.27 24.40 -21.46
CA LEU A 391 -1.96 25.56 -22.01
C LEU A 391 -3.35 25.19 -22.54
N TRP A 392 -3.49 24.05 -23.22
CA TRP A 392 -4.78 23.58 -23.72
C TRP A 392 -5.76 23.35 -22.57
N ALA A 393 -5.31 22.71 -21.48
CA ALA A 393 -6.14 22.46 -20.31
C ALA A 393 -6.57 23.78 -19.65
N CYS A 394 -5.65 24.75 -19.54
CA CYS A 394 -5.99 26.08 -19.04
C CYS A 394 -7.06 26.78 -19.88
N GLU A 395 -6.90 26.81 -21.21
CA GLU A 395 -7.81 27.53 -22.11
C GLU A 395 -9.18 26.87 -22.25
N ASN A 396 -9.25 25.53 -22.16
CA ASN A 396 -10.48 24.76 -22.41
C ASN A 396 -11.22 24.34 -21.15
N LEU A 397 -10.59 24.40 -19.97
CA LEU A 397 -11.23 23.96 -18.71
C LEU A 397 -11.35 25.09 -17.69
N LEU A 398 -10.57 26.18 -17.79
CA LEU A 398 -10.46 27.21 -16.76
C LEU A 398 -11.04 28.56 -17.22
N HIS A 399 -12.36 28.62 -17.36
CA HIS A 399 -13.03 29.81 -17.89
C HIS A 399 -13.35 30.86 -16.82
N LYS A 400 -13.65 30.46 -15.59
CA LYS A 400 -14.18 31.32 -14.51
C LYS A 400 -13.20 31.41 -13.35
N ASP A 401 -13.12 32.59 -12.74
CA ASP A 401 -12.43 32.74 -11.46
C ASP A 401 -13.24 32.11 -10.33
N LEU A 402 -12.54 31.52 -9.36
CA LEU A 402 -13.10 30.96 -8.15
C LEU A 402 -13.17 32.04 -7.06
N ASN A 403 -14.17 31.93 -6.18
CA ASN A 403 -14.28 32.78 -5.00
C ASN A 403 -13.28 32.32 -3.93
N LYS A 404 -12.03 32.78 -4.06
CA LYS A 404 -10.94 32.55 -3.09
C LYS A 404 -10.75 33.78 -2.18
N PRO A 405 -10.34 33.62 -0.92
CA PRO A 405 -10.07 32.35 -0.24
C PRO A 405 -11.36 31.57 0.07
N PHE A 406 -11.25 30.24 0.16
CA PHE A 406 -12.37 29.40 0.53
C PHE A 406 -12.72 29.54 2.03
N GLU A 407 -13.97 29.24 2.40
CA GLU A 407 -14.53 29.40 3.76
C GLU A 407 -13.61 28.88 4.89
N LYS A 408 -13.39 29.61 5.98
CA LYS A 408 -12.48 29.12 7.04
C LYS A 408 -12.93 27.76 7.63
N LEU A 409 -11.98 26.88 7.93
CA LEU A 409 -12.24 25.61 8.61
C LEU A 409 -12.20 25.81 10.12
N GLU A 410 -13.13 25.19 10.85
CA GLU A 410 -13.20 25.32 12.30
C GLU A 410 -12.89 23.98 13.00
N PRO A 411 -12.21 24.01 14.15
CA PRO A 411 -11.96 22.80 14.94
C PRO A 411 -13.26 22.27 15.56
N LEU A 412 -13.22 21.02 16.01
CA LEU A 412 -14.32 20.43 16.79
C LEU A 412 -14.57 21.24 18.08
N SER A 413 -15.79 21.18 18.61
CA SER A 413 -16.08 21.79 19.91
C SER A 413 -15.19 21.20 21.01
N LEU A 414 -14.87 22.00 22.03
CA LEU A 414 -13.98 21.59 23.12
C LEU A 414 -14.43 20.28 23.79
N ASN A 415 -15.74 20.09 23.99
CA ASN A 415 -16.29 18.87 24.56
C ASN A 415 -16.02 17.65 23.66
N LYS A 416 -16.15 17.80 22.33
CA LYS A 416 -15.88 16.72 21.39
C LYS A 416 -14.40 16.40 21.28
N GLN A 417 -13.54 17.43 21.34
CA GLN A 417 -12.09 17.23 21.44
C GLN A 417 -11.73 16.41 22.68
N ASN A 418 -12.26 16.79 23.86
CA ASN A 418 -12.01 16.08 25.12
C ASN A 418 -12.47 14.60 25.07
N GLU A 419 -13.64 14.34 24.48
CA GLU A 419 -14.14 12.98 24.25
C GLU A 419 -13.16 12.16 23.41
N PHE A 420 -12.68 12.72 22.29
CA PHE A 420 -11.77 12.04 21.39
C PHE A 420 -10.36 11.87 21.97
N LEU A 421 -9.84 12.82 22.74
CA LEU A 421 -8.57 12.69 23.46
C LEU A 421 -8.64 11.51 24.44
N LEU A 422 -9.72 11.41 25.23
CA LEU A 422 -9.92 10.29 26.17
C LEU A 422 -10.09 8.95 25.45
N LYS A 423 -10.85 8.92 24.34
CA LYS A 423 -11.02 7.71 23.52
C LYS A 423 -9.68 7.23 22.95
N ALA A 424 -8.88 8.15 22.41
CA ALA A 424 -7.58 7.85 21.85
C ALA A 424 -6.63 7.31 22.93
N TYR A 425 -6.59 7.98 24.09
CA TYR A 425 -5.76 7.57 25.23
C TYR A 425 -6.15 6.18 25.73
N TYR A 426 -7.45 5.92 25.89
CA TYR A 426 -7.95 4.58 26.23
C TYR A 426 -7.49 3.51 25.23
N LYS A 427 -7.64 3.78 23.93
CA LYS A 427 -7.25 2.82 22.89
C LYS A 427 -5.76 2.53 22.87
N VAL A 428 -4.91 3.56 22.99
CA VAL A 428 -3.45 3.38 23.07
C VAL A 428 -3.08 2.56 24.31
N TYR A 429 -3.66 2.86 25.48
CA TYR A 429 -3.41 2.09 26.70
C TYR A 429 -3.87 0.63 26.60
N GLN A 430 -5.02 0.37 25.96
CA GLN A 430 -5.46 -1.00 25.69
C GLN A 430 -4.47 -1.76 24.79
N SER A 431 -3.85 -1.09 23.81
CA SER A 431 -2.83 -1.73 22.97
C SER A 431 -1.55 -2.03 23.77
N ILE A 432 -1.10 -1.12 24.64
CA ILE A 432 0.03 -1.39 25.56
C ILE A 432 -0.27 -2.62 26.43
N LYS A 433 -1.48 -2.71 26.99
CA LYS A 433 -1.90 -3.88 27.77
C LYS A 433 -1.93 -5.15 26.92
N HIS A 434 -2.47 -5.06 25.70
CA HIS A 434 -2.52 -6.18 24.77
C HIS A 434 -1.11 -6.69 24.44
N CYS A 435 -0.14 -5.81 24.15
CA CYS A 435 1.26 -6.18 23.93
C CYS A 435 1.80 -7.00 25.11
N ARG A 436 1.56 -6.56 26.35
CA ARG A 436 2.03 -7.24 27.58
C ARG A 436 1.41 -8.62 27.76
N ASP A 437 0.10 -8.70 27.61
CA ASP A 437 -0.65 -9.94 27.83
C ASP A 437 -0.33 -10.97 26.74
N PHE A 438 -0.30 -10.53 25.47
CA PHE A 438 0.05 -11.40 24.35
C PHE A 438 1.52 -11.86 24.41
N SER A 439 2.45 -10.99 24.81
CA SER A 439 3.86 -11.37 25.01
C SER A 439 4.03 -12.50 26.03
N LYS A 440 3.22 -12.53 27.10
CA LYS A 440 3.25 -13.62 28.09
C LYS A 440 2.73 -14.93 27.50
N ILE A 441 1.63 -14.87 26.74
CA ILE A 441 1.08 -16.03 26.03
C ILE A 441 2.12 -16.59 25.06
N LEU A 442 2.73 -15.72 24.25
CA LEU A 442 3.74 -16.06 23.26
C LEU A 442 4.96 -16.71 23.91
N SER A 443 5.48 -16.15 25.01
CA SER A 443 6.62 -16.72 25.73
C SER A 443 6.32 -18.12 26.29
N ASN A 444 5.11 -18.34 26.79
CA ASN A 444 4.70 -19.65 27.30
C ASN A 444 4.55 -20.69 26.18
N ASP A 445 3.93 -20.30 25.05
CA ASP A 445 3.77 -21.19 23.89
C ASP A 445 5.15 -21.50 23.26
N PHE A 446 6.03 -20.50 23.16
CA PHE A 446 7.39 -20.67 22.66
C PHE A 446 8.20 -21.66 23.50
N LYS A 447 8.25 -21.48 24.83
CA LYS A 447 9.01 -22.38 25.73
C LYS A 447 8.56 -23.84 25.61
N LYS A 448 7.25 -24.05 25.47
CA LYS A 448 6.64 -25.37 25.31
C LYS A 448 7.03 -26.05 23.99
N ILE A 449 7.00 -25.31 22.89
CA ILE A 449 7.38 -25.84 21.57
C ILE A 449 8.90 -26.07 21.53
N GLN A 450 9.67 -25.11 22.06
CA GLN A 450 11.14 -25.18 22.11
C GLN A 450 11.62 -26.37 22.95
N SER A 451 11.01 -26.63 24.12
CA SER A 451 11.40 -27.77 24.95
C SER A 451 11.21 -29.09 24.22
N ILE A 452 10.14 -29.22 23.44
CA ILE A 452 9.90 -30.42 22.64
C ILE A 452 10.91 -30.51 21.52
N TYR A 453 11.10 -29.42 20.76
CA TYR A 453 12.06 -29.34 19.67
C TYR A 453 13.47 -29.80 20.09
N LEU A 454 13.93 -29.39 21.28
CA LEU A 454 15.23 -29.79 21.82
C LEU A 454 15.30 -31.26 22.27
N SER A 455 14.16 -31.90 22.53
CA SER A 455 14.06 -33.31 22.93
C SER A 455 13.58 -34.24 21.82
N LEU A 456 13.45 -33.77 20.57
CA LEU A 456 12.91 -34.55 19.46
C LEU A 456 13.83 -35.73 19.09
N ASN A 457 13.36 -36.95 19.39
CA ASN A 457 14.04 -38.21 19.06
C ASN A 457 13.15 -39.09 18.15
N GLU A 458 12.82 -38.62 16.95
CA GLU A 458 11.98 -39.31 15.94
C GLU A 458 10.55 -39.73 16.40
N LYS A 459 10.12 -39.37 17.61
CA LYS A 459 8.78 -39.70 18.10
C LYS A 459 7.72 -38.85 17.39
N GLU A 460 6.89 -39.52 16.59
CA GLU A 460 5.83 -38.90 15.81
C GLU A 460 4.81 -38.11 16.66
N GLU A 461 4.53 -38.57 17.88
CA GLU A 461 3.61 -37.90 18.82
C GLU A 461 4.09 -36.51 19.23
N ASP A 462 5.39 -36.36 19.49
CA ASP A 462 5.99 -35.09 19.92
C ASP A 462 5.97 -34.05 18.78
N ILE A 463 6.24 -34.49 17.56
CA ILE A 463 6.17 -33.67 16.34
C ILE A 463 4.74 -33.19 16.10
N ASN A 464 3.77 -34.11 16.12
CA ASN A 464 2.36 -33.78 15.92
C ASN A 464 1.85 -32.81 16.98
N TRP A 465 2.30 -32.96 18.23
CA TRP A 465 1.98 -32.03 19.29
C TRP A 465 2.55 -30.64 19.03
N ALA A 466 3.82 -30.54 18.63
CA ALA A 466 4.48 -29.28 18.31
C ALA A 466 3.78 -28.55 17.15
N ILE A 467 3.45 -29.28 16.07
CA ILE A 467 2.71 -28.76 14.92
C ILE A 467 1.34 -28.22 15.36
N ARG A 468 0.59 -28.98 16.17
CA ARG A 468 -0.70 -28.51 16.71
C ARG A 468 -0.56 -27.22 17.52
N LYS A 469 0.49 -27.08 18.33
CA LYS A 469 0.74 -25.84 19.09
C LYS A 469 1.15 -24.67 18.22
N ILE A 470 1.91 -24.91 17.17
CA ILE A 470 2.19 -23.92 16.12
C ILE A 470 0.89 -23.46 15.46
N ASP A 471 -0.01 -24.38 15.11
CA ASP A 471 -1.29 -24.05 14.49
C ASP A 471 -2.19 -23.24 15.44
N GLU A 472 -2.26 -23.62 16.73
CA GLU A 472 -2.93 -22.82 17.76
C GLU A 472 -2.38 -21.39 17.85
N PHE A 473 -1.06 -21.23 17.79
CA PHE A 473 -0.40 -19.92 17.79
C PHE A 473 -0.73 -19.11 16.51
N LYS A 474 -0.63 -19.71 15.33
CA LYS A 474 -0.97 -19.06 14.05
C LYS A 474 -2.42 -18.60 14.03
N ASN A 475 -3.35 -19.44 14.48
CA ASN A 475 -4.76 -19.09 14.57
C ASN A 475 -5.02 -17.87 15.47
N LYS A 476 -4.25 -17.71 16.57
CA LYS A 476 -4.31 -16.50 17.39
C LYS A 476 -3.82 -15.27 16.62
N LEU A 477 -2.68 -15.37 15.93
CA LEU A 477 -2.12 -14.27 15.13
C LEU A 477 -2.98 -13.87 13.92
N GLU A 478 -3.68 -14.83 13.31
CA GLU A 478 -4.55 -14.58 12.16
C GLU A 478 -5.91 -13.99 12.55
N ASN A 479 -6.26 -13.97 13.84
CA ASN A 479 -7.51 -13.39 14.32
C ASN A 479 -7.49 -11.85 14.25
N ILE A 480 -7.88 -11.32 13.08
CA ILE A 480 -7.89 -9.87 12.79
C ILE A 480 -8.65 -9.06 13.84
N LYS A 481 -9.75 -9.59 14.39
CA LYS A 481 -10.56 -8.86 15.39
C LYS A 481 -9.80 -8.65 16.70
N GLN A 482 -8.96 -9.61 17.08
CA GLN A 482 -8.17 -9.55 18.32
C GLN A 482 -6.83 -8.86 18.10
N MET A 483 -6.24 -9.01 16.92
CA MET A 483 -4.88 -8.55 16.60
C MET A 483 -4.84 -7.20 15.86
N GLN A 484 -5.95 -6.48 15.75
CA GLN A 484 -6.04 -5.29 14.89
C GLN A 484 -4.97 -4.22 15.21
N ASP A 485 -4.70 -3.99 16.49
CA ASP A 485 -3.69 -3.03 16.96
C ASP A 485 -2.25 -3.52 16.77
N LEU A 486 -2.04 -4.82 16.62
CA LEU A 486 -0.72 -5.42 16.35
C LEU A 486 -0.54 -5.74 14.86
N TYR A 487 -1.59 -5.64 14.06
CA TYR A 487 -1.57 -6.05 12.66
C TYR A 487 -0.56 -5.22 11.87
N GLU A 488 -0.46 -3.92 12.14
CA GLU A 488 0.46 -3.02 11.42
C GLU A 488 1.93 -3.41 11.61
N ILE A 489 2.39 -3.61 12.85
CA ILE A 489 3.79 -3.99 13.13
C ILE A 489 4.11 -5.42 12.68
N LEU A 490 3.13 -6.32 12.70
CA LEU A 490 3.34 -7.75 12.38
C LEU A 490 3.10 -8.08 10.90
N GLN A 491 2.38 -7.25 10.15
CA GLN A 491 1.99 -7.56 8.76
C GLN A 491 3.18 -7.82 7.85
N PRO A 492 4.24 -6.98 7.82
CA PRO A 492 5.40 -7.24 6.95
C PRO A 492 6.05 -8.58 7.30
N LEU A 493 6.30 -8.80 8.60
CA LEU A 493 6.92 -10.02 9.11
C LEU A 493 6.11 -11.28 8.75
N ARG A 494 4.79 -11.26 9.02
CA ARG A 494 3.90 -12.40 8.73
C ARG A 494 3.85 -12.69 7.23
N THR A 495 3.74 -11.64 6.42
CA THR A 495 3.69 -11.79 4.96
C THR A 495 4.96 -12.46 4.45
N GLN A 496 6.13 -11.95 4.86
CA GLN A 496 7.41 -12.51 4.43
C GLN A 496 7.60 -13.95 4.91
N PHE A 497 7.17 -14.25 6.14
CA PHE A 497 7.20 -15.59 6.71
C PHE A 497 6.32 -16.57 5.91
N GLU A 498 5.04 -16.24 5.67
CA GLU A 498 4.12 -17.10 4.91
C GLU A 498 4.63 -17.40 3.50
N LEU A 499 5.15 -16.38 2.80
CA LEU A 499 5.70 -16.52 1.46
C LEU A 499 6.95 -17.40 1.42
N ASN A 500 7.80 -17.35 2.44
CA ASN A 500 8.95 -18.25 2.56
C ASN A 500 8.54 -19.67 2.93
N LEU A 501 7.59 -19.80 3.85
CA LEU A 501 7.08 -21.07 4.33
C LEU A 501 6.45 -21.91 3.22
N ALA A 502 5.89 -21.27 2.19
CA ALA A 502 5.40 -21.92 0.98
C ALA A 502 6.42 -22.88 0.35
N ARG A 503 7.72 -22.55 0.38
CA ARG A 503 8.80 -23.41 -0.16
C ARG A 503 8.95 -24.70 0.63
N ILE A 504 8.82 -24.63 1.95
CA ILE A 504 8.88 -25.79 2.85
C ILE A 504 7.61 -26.62 2.69
N TYR A 505 6.45 -25.97 2.64
CA TYR A 505 5.16 -26.62 2.48
C TYR A 505 5.15 -27.59 1.28
N VAL A 506 5.71 -27.17 0.14
CA VAL A 506 5.70 -27.96 -1.10
C VAL A 506 6.79 -29.01 -1.23
N LEU A 507 7.71 -29.14 -0.26
CA LEU A 507 8.74 -30.20 -0.27
C LEU A 507 8.07 -31.58 -0.25
N ASN A 508 8.32 -32.41 -1.25
CA ASN A 508 7.74 -33.75 -1.36
C ASN A 508 8.67 -34.80 -0.71
N PRO A 509 8.41 -35.25 0.54
CA PRO A 509 9.25 -36.25 1.20
C PRO A 509 9.13 -37.61 0.50
N LYS A 510 10.26 -38.26 0.21
CA LYS A 510 10.31 -39.58 -0.43
C LYS A 510 10.50 -40.70 0.58
N THR A 511 11.12 -40.40 1.70
CA THR A 511 11.40 -41.32 2.81
C THR A 511 10.75 -40.83 4.11
N LYS A 512 10.70 -41.70 5.12
CA LYS A 512 10.30 -41.31 6.48
C LYS A 512 11.26 -40.28 7.07
N GLU A 513 12.55 -40.40 6.77
CA GLU A 513 13.58 -39.45 7.17
C GLU A 513 13.33 -38.07 6.55
N ASP A 514 12.96 -38.00 5.26
CA ASP A 514 12.60 -36.73 4.61
C ASP A 514 11.38 -36.08 5.27
N ALA A 515 10.37 -36.88 5.62
CA ALA A 515 9.16 -36.40 6.28
C ALA A 515 9.47 -35.86 7.70
N PHE A 516 10.35 -36.57 8.43
CA PHE A 516 10.87 -36.13 9.72
C PHE A 516 11.63 -34.80 9.56
N ASN A 517 12.62 -34.74 8.67
CA ASN A 517 13.44 -33.55 8.41
C ASN A 517 12.59 -32.34 7.98
N LYS A 518 11.58 -32.56 7.12
CA LYS A 518 10.63 -31.51 6.73
C LYS A 518 9.86 -30.98 7.93
N SER A 519 9.44 -31.86 8.84
CA SER A 519 8.72 -31.47 10.06
C SER A 519 9.62 -30.70 11.04
N ILE A 520 10.88 -31.12 11.19
CA ILE A 520 11.89 -30.38 11.97
C ILE A 520 12.11 -28.99 11.40
N LEU A 521 12.27 -28.87 10.08
CA LEU A 521 12.42 -27.58 9.41
C LEU A 521 11.18 -26.70 9.62
N TRP A 522 9.98 -27.27 9.49
CA TRP A 522 8.73 -26.56 9.77
C TRP A 522 8.69 -26.02 11.20
N ILE A 523 8.99 -26.85 12.20
CA ILE A 523 8.98 -26.42 13.62
C ILE A 523 10.03 -25.34 13.88
N LYS A 524 11.24 -25.51 13.37
CA LYS A 524 12.35 -24.56 13.54
C LYS A 524 11.98 -23.17 13.01
N GLU A 525 11.47 -23.09 11.78
CA GLU A 525 11.11 -21.82 11.15
C GLU A 525 9.99 -21.09 11.90
N HIS A 526 9.03 -21.84 12.47
CA HIS A 526 7.99 -21.24 13.30
C HIS A 526 8.52 -20.76 14.66
N LEU A 527 9.50 -21.44 15.26
CA LEU A 527 10.14 -20.98 16.49
C LEU A 527 10.88 -19.65 16.25
N GLU A 528 11.66 -19.55 15.17
CA GLU A 528 12.32 -18.29 14.78
C GLU A 528 11.31 -17.17 14.51
N PHE A 529 10.21 -17.48 13.81
CA PHE A 529 9.13 -16.53 13.60
C PHE A 529 8.48 -16.07 14.91
N MET A 530 8.25 -16.96 15.89
CA MET A 530 7.71 -16.61 17.20
C MET A 530 8.63 -15.65 17.96
N GLU A 531 9.95 -15.84 17.92
CA GLU A 531 10.92 -14.91 18.52
C GLU A 531 10.86 -13.52 17.88
N LEU A 532 10.78 -13.46 16.55
CA LEU A 532 10.64 -12.21 15.82
C LEU A 532 9.33 -11.51 16.20
N VAL A 533 8.20 -12.22 16.21
CA VAL A 533 6.90 -11.67 16.65
C VAL A 533 7.00 -11.11 18.07
N TYR A 534 7.67 -11.81 18.99
CA TYR A 534 7.88 -11.32 20.36
C TYR A 534 8.65 -9.99 20.38
N GLY A 535 9.76 -9.91 19.63
CA GLY A 535 10.56 -8.69 19.53
C GLY A 535 9.78 -7.50 19.00
N HIS A 536 8.96 -7.70 17.96
CA HIS A 536 8.14 -6.65 17.35
C HIS A 536 7.04 -6.14 18.30
N ILE A 537 6.37 -7.04 19.02
CA ILE A 537 5.36 -6.65 20.02
C ILE A 537 5.99 -5.86 21.17
N LYS A 538 7.20 -6.24 21.60
CA LYS A 538 7.95 -5.48 22.60
C LYS A 538 8.39 -4.11 22.10
N ALA A 539 8.82 -4.01 20.85
CA ALA A 539 9.15 -2.73 20.23
C ALA A 539 7.93 -1.81 20.20
N GLN A 540 6.76 -2.30 19.76
CA GLN A 540 5.52 -1.53 19.78
C GLN A 540 5.12 -1.12 21.21
N GLU A 541 5.21 -2.02 22.20
CA GLU A 541 4.92 -1.67 23.60
C GLU A 541 5.74 -0.44 24.06
N ASN A 542 7.06 -0.48 23.84
CA ASN A 542 7.98 0.59 24.22
C ASN A 542 7.69 1.89 23.46
N ALA A 543 7.45 1.78 22.14
CA ALA A 543 7.07 2.88 21.26
C ALA A 543 5.81 3.60 21.77
N LEU A 544 4.76 2.85 22.11
CA LEU A 544 3.51 3.41 22.62
C LEU A 544 3.69 4.09 23.97
N ILE A 545 4.44 3.47 24.89
CA ILE A 545 4.73 4.06 26.21
C ILE A 545 5.49 5.39 26.07
N LYS A 546 6.46 5.45 25.17
CA LYS A 546 7.26 6.66 24.94
C LYS A 546 6.44 7.79 24.29
N ASN A 547 5.61 7.45 23.31
CA ASN A 547 4.97 8.45 22.44
C ASN A 547 3.57 8.87 22.91
N ILE A 548 2.99 8.25 23.94
CA ILE A 548 1.70 8.68 24.51
C ILE A 548 1.81 10.00 25.32
N LEU A 549 3.02 10.44 25.66
CA LEU A 549 3.25 11.58 26.56
C LEU A 549 2.55 12.89 26.13
N PRO A 550 2.60 13.34 24.87
CA PRO A 550 1.89 14.56 24.46
C PRO A 550 0.38 14.46 24.66
N LEU A 551 -0.19 13.25 24.54
CA LEU A 551 -1.60 13.00 24.78
C LEU A 551 -1.95 13.07 26.27
N GLU A 552 -1.07 12.56 27.13
CA GLU A 552 -1.21 12.71 28.58
C GLU A 552 -1.11 14.17 29.01
N GLU A 553 -0.15 14.92 28.49
CA GLU A 553 0.03 16.34 28.76
C GLU A 553 -1.21 17.14 28.34
N LYS A 554 -1.73 16.88 27.14
CA LYS A 554 -2.97 17.54 26.68
C LYS A 554 -4.16 17.23 27.58
N LEU A 555 -4.31 15.99 28.04
CA LEU A 555 -5.40 15.62 28.96
C LEU A 555 -5.27 16.30 30.33
N LYS A 556 -4.05 16.45 30.86
CA LYS A 556 -3.76 17.20 32.10
C LYS A 556 -4.06 18.68 31.95
N GLU A 557 -3.66 19.30 30.85
CA GLU A 557 -4.00 20.70 30.51
C GLU A 557 -5.53 20.91 30.50
N ARG A 558 -6.29 19.90 30.06
CA ARG A 558 -7.75 19.91 30.04
C ARG A 558 -8.39 19.54 31.40
N LYS A 559 -7.60 19.26 32.44
CA LYS A 559 -8.04 18.84 33.79
C LYS A 559 -8.84 17.53 33.78
N LEU A 560 -8.41 16.55 32.97
CA LEU A 560 -9.08 15.25 32.79
C LEU A 560 -8.38 14.10 33.53
N ASP A 561 -7.51 14.39 34.50
CA ASP A 561 -6.68 13.43 35.25
C ASP A 561 -7.49 12.27 35.85
N LYS A 562 -8.64 12.58 36.46
CA LYS A 562 -9.56 11.60 37.04
C LYS A 562 -9.96 10.51 36.03
N TRP A 563 -10.13 10.87 34.77
CA TRP A 563 -10.48 9.94 33.70
C TRP A 563 -9.27 9.14 33.22
N MET A 564 -8.09 9.74 33.19
CA MET A 564 -6.84 9.02 32.90
C MET A 564 -6.56 7.92 33.92
N GLU A 565 -6.73 8.21 35.21
CA GLU A 565 -6.58 7.21 36.28
C GLU A 565 -7.57 6.05 36.12
N ARG A 566 -8.82 6.37 35.75
CA ARG A 566 -9.85 5.36 35.52
C ARG A 566 -9.52 4.44 34.34
N VAL A 567 -8.88 4.98 33.29
CA VAL A 567 -8.44 4.19 32.12
C VAL A 567 -7.27 3.27 32.45
N ARG A 568 -6.39 3.67 33.38
CA ARG A 568 -5.21 2.90 33.78
C ARG A 568 -5.53 1.69 34.65
N ARG A 569 -6.63 1.74 35.42
CA ARG A 569 -7.17 0.63 36.21
C ARG A 569 -7.87 -0.37 35.30
#